data_AF-A0A842QML6-F1
#
_entry.id   AF-A0A842QML6-F1
#
_cell.length_a   1.000
_cell.length_b   1.000
_cell.length_c   1.000
_cell.angle_alpha   90.00
_cell.angle_beta   90.00
_cell.angle_gamma   90.00
#
_symmetry.space_group_name_H-M   'P 1'
#
loop_
_entity.id
_entity.type
_entity.pdbx_description
1 polymer ?
#
loop_
_entity_poly.entity_id
_entity_poly.type
_entity_poly.pdbx_seq_one_letter_code
_entity_poly.pdbx_strand_id
1 'polypeptide(L)'
;MPPSSTVPVSRLNTELPGGAAINLANLLLRNSDRRVTTVQVSKHVEADPEVYVVTRVNWAHKGSSEPLLVKLPSLLSVLETLRGSRSVPERVDLESEKGLVVYIPTGFHISELSSNRKRAVKYLLGLAEETVAIFQDTKETVERWFWKAARQRGFGPKIVERIAAKEPGYYTPDRANRFQDLLRRYFSVKFTIHHSQGCLQVEREK
;
A
#
# COMPACT_ATOMS: atom_id res chain seq x y z
N MET A 1 5.97 6.01 -24.71
CA MET A 1 7.11 6.17 -23.78
C MET A 1 7.11 7.59 -23.23
N PRO A 2 7.57 7.85 -21.98
CA PRO A 2 7.01 7.55 -20.66
C PRO A 2 6.62 8.88 -19.92
N PRO A 3 6.34 8.94 -18.58
CA PRO A 3 7.36 8.74 -17.56
C PRO A 3 6.98 7.67 -16.52
N SER A 4 8.00 6.89 -16.19
CA SER A 4 8.11 6.07 -14.99
C SER A 4 7.77 6.93 -13.77
N SER A 5 6.80 6.50 -12.96
CA SER A 5 6.55 7.03 -11.62
C SER A 5 7.71 6.61 -10.71
N THR A 6 8.83 7.31 -10.84
CA THR A 6 9.90 7.28 -9.86
C THR A 6 9.50 8.30 -8.80
N VAL A 7 9.00 7.82 -7.66
CA VAL A 7 9.36 8.50 -6.40
C VAL A 7 10.88 8.67 -6.47
N PRO A 8 11.45 9.87 -6.31
CA PRO A 8 12.88 10.00 -6.23
C PRO A 8 13.32 9.24 -4.98
N VAL A 9 13.67 7.97 -5.16
CA VAL A 9 14.35 7.18 -4.15
C VAL A 9 15.74 7.80 -4.11
N SER A 10 15.93 8.76 -3.21
CA SER A 10 17.27 9.22 -2.86
C SER A 10 18.09 7.98 -2.57
N ARG A 11 19.22 7.87 -3.28
CA ARG A 11 20.23 6.85 -3.03
C ARG A 11 20.49 6.81 -1.52
N LEU A 12 20.60 5.59 -0.97
CA LEU A 12 21.07 5.36 0.40
C LEU A 12 22.32 6.22 0.63
N ASN A 13 22.18 7.35 1.32
CA ASN A 13 23.33 8.14 1.74
C ASN A 13 24.04 7.30 2.78
N THR A 14 25.14 6.66 2.37
CA THR A 14 26.10 5.98 3.23
C THR A 14 26.73 6.90 4.28
N GLU A 15 26.48 8.21 4.18
CA GLU A 15 26.97 9.26 5.07
C GLU A 15 26.12 9.47 6.32
N LEU A 16 24.90 8.91 6.39
CA LEU A 16 24.07 8.98 7.60
C LEU A 16 24.56 7.99 8.66
N PRO A 17 24.58 8.37 9.96
CA PRO A 17 24.73 7.41 11.06
C PRO A 17 23.74 6.26 10.86
N GLY A 18 24.19 5.01 10.99
CA GLY A 18 23.31 3.83 10.79
C GLY A 18 23.12 3.35 9.34
N GLY A 19 23.58 4.07 8.31
CA GLY A 19 23.48 3.63 6.91
C GLY A 19 24.13 2.26 6.64
N ALA A 20 25.24 1.96 7.31
CA ALA A 20 25.90 0.65 7.25
C ALA A 20 25.03 -0.48 7.84
N ALA A 21 24.25 -0.21 8.89
CA ALA A 21 23.34 -1.19 9.48
C ALA A 21 22.14 -1.46 8.57
N ILE A 22 21.59 -0.42 7.93
CA ILE A 22 20.53 -0.55 6.93
C ILE A 22 21.00 -1.38 5.73
N ASN A 23 22.21 -1.12 5.21
CA ASN A 23 22.77 -1.88 4.10
C ASN A 23 22.95 -3.37 4.46
N LEU A 24 23.46 -3.66 5.66
CA LEU A 24 23.65 -5.04 6.10
C LEU A 24 22.30 -5.74 6.36
N ALA A 25 21.32 -5.05 6.95
CA ALA A 25 19.96 -5.58 7.09
C ALA A 25 19.35 -5.90 5.72
N ASN A 26 19.48 -5.01 4.74
CA ASN A 26 19.01 -5.25 3.37
C ASN A 26 19.73 -6.40 2.66
N LEU A 27 21.02 -6.60 2.93
CA LEU A 27 21.76 -7.75 2.42
C LEU A 27 21.23 -9.08 2.99
N LEU A 28 20.81 -9.07 4.25
CA LEU A 28 20.19 -10.24 4.90
C LEU A 28 18.74 -10.45 4.42
N LEU A 29 18.02 -9.36 4.11
CA LEU A 29 16.68 -9.39 3.53
C LEU A 29 16.65 -9.63 2.01
N ARG A 30 17.81 -9.85 1.36
CA ARG A 30 17.92 -9.91 -0.12
C ARG A 30 16.99 -10.92 -0.80
N ASN A 31 16.65 -12.00 -0.11
CA ASN A 31 15.77 -13.07 -0.61
C ASN A 31 14.31 -12.87 -0.20
N SER A 32 13.99 -11.76 0.49
CA SER A 32 12.64 -11.38 0.88
C SER A 32 12.12 -10.26 -0.02
N ASP A 33 10.80 -10.10 -0.09
CA ASP A 33 10.15 -8.97 -0.77
C ASP A 33 10.23 -7.66 0.04
N ARG A 34 10.99 -7.64 1.13
CA ARG A 34 11.05 -6.56 2.12
C ARG A 34 12.41 -5.88 2.07
N ARG A 35 12.43 -4.56 2.23
CA ARG A 35 13.65 -3.76 2.39
C ARG A 35 13.43 -2.67 3.41
N VAL A 36 14.48 -2.29 4.12
CA VAL A 36 14.49 -1.15 5.03
C VAL A 36 15.13 0.04 4.32
N THR A 37 14.52 1.20 4.43
CA THR A 37 15.02 2.43 3.79
C THR A 37 14.70 3.65 4.64
N THR A 38 15.22 4.81 4.24
CA THR A 38 14.75 6.10 4.71
C THR A 38 14.26 6.90 3.52
N VAL A 39 13.18 7.66 3.69
CA VAL A 39 12.61 8.48 2.63
C VAL A 39 13.07 9.92 2.85
N GLN A 40 13.87 10.45 1.94
CA GLN A 40 14.18 11.88 1.94
C GLN A 40 13.16 12.62 1.08
N VAL A 41 12.45 13.57 1.69
CA VAL A 41 11.62 14.50 0.92
C VAL A 41 12.54 15.53 0.29
N SER A 42 12.51 15.64 -1.04
CA SER A 42 13.38 16.44 -1.91
C SER A 42 13.39 17.95 -1.66
N LYS A 43 12.79 18.44 -0.56
CA LYS A 43 12.79 19.86 -0.18
C LYS A 43 13.41 20.14 1.20
N HIS A 44 13.56 19.14 2.07
CA HIS A 44 14.21 19.31 3.37
C HIS A 44 14.95 18.03 3.77
N VAL A 45 16.23 18.17 4.09
CA VAL A 45 16.95 17.11 4.82
C VAL A 45 16.34 17.08 6.22
N GLU A 46 15.55 16.05 6.51
CA GLU A 46 15.11 15.81 7.88
C GLU A 46 16.34 15.63 8.77
N ALA A 47 16.40 16.39 9.87
CA ALA A 47 17.52 16.34 10.81
C ALA A 47 17.69 14.94 11.41
N ASP A 48 16.58 14.20 11.53
CA ASP A 48 16.55 12.80 11.91
C ASP A 48 15.51 12.07 11.03
N PRO A 49 15.94 11.28 10.04
CA PRO A 49 15.02 10.66 9.08
C PRO A 49 14.33 9.43 9.66
N GLU A 50 13.04 9.30 9.38
CA GLU A 50 12.24 8.12 9.72
C GLU A 50 12.64 6.91 8.84
N VAL A 51 12.64 5.72 9.46
CA VAL A 51 12.83 4.42 8.82
C VAL A 51 11.52 3.91 8.25
N TYR A 52 11.58 3.43 7.02
CA TYR A 52 10.46 2.84 6.30
C TYR A 52 10.76 1.40 5.92
N VAL A 53 9.72 0.57 5.92
CA VAL A 53 9.77 -0.78 5.35
C VAL A 53 9.12 -0.76 3.98
N VAL A 54 9.91 -1.00 2.95
CA VAL A 54 9.44 -1.15 1.58
C VAL A 54 9.06 -2.61 1.38
N THR A 55 7.82 -2.86 0.97
CA THR A 55 7.37 -4.21 0.64
C THR A 55 6.41 -4.18 -0.55
N ARG A 56 6.24 -5.33 -1.18
CA ARG A 56 5.27 -5.53 -2.26
C ARG A 56 4.02 -6.18 -1.70
N VAL A 57 2.89 -5.50 -1.85
CA VAL A 57 1.59 -5.98 -1.39
C VAL A 57 0.78 -6.42 -2.60
N ASN A 58 0.34 -7.68 -2.57
CA ASN A 58 -0.65 -8.16 -3.53
C ASN A 58 -2.01 -7.63 -3.10
N TRP A 59 -2.60 -6.80 -3.95
CA TRP A 59 -3.98 -6.30 -3.79
C TRP A 59 -4.93 -6.95 -4.79
N ALA A 60 -4.40 -7.43 -5.93
CA ALA A 60 -5.07 -8.37 -6.80
C ALA A 60 -4.66 -9.80 -6.37
N HIS A 61 -5.62 -10.69 -6.18
CA HIS A 61 -5.31 -12.11 -6.00
C HIS A 61 -4.54 -12.63 -7.23
N LYS A 62 -3.36 -13.24 -7.00
CA LYS A 62 -2.50 -13.75 -8.08
C LYS A 62 -3.30 -14.74 -8.94
N GLY A 63 -3.31 -14.51 -10.25
CA GLY A 63 -4.01 -15.37 -11.22
C GLY A 63 -5.53 -15.20 -11.24
N SER A 64 -6.10 -14.24 -10.51
CA SER A 64 -7.55 -14.03 -10.53
C SER A 64 -7.95 -13.21 -11.75
N SER A 65 -8.76 -13.82 -12.62
CA SER A 65 -9.54 -13.14 -13.67
C SER A 65 -10.68 -12.30 -13.07
N GLU A 66 -10.69 -12.09 -11.74
CA GLU A 66 -11.77 -11.41 -11.07
C GLU A 66 -11.88 -9.97 -11.58
N PRO A 67 -13.11 -9.48 -11.78
CA PRO A 67 -13.34 -8.12 -12.21
C PRO A 67 -12.76 -7.09 -11.23
N LEU A 68 -12.30 -5.96 -11.76
CA LEU A 68 -11.73 -4.86 -10.98
C LEU A 68 -12.61 -4.45 -9.79
N LEU A 69 -13.93 -4.43 -9.97
CA LEU A 69 -14.89 -4.03 -8.93
C LEU A 69 -14.77 -4.88 -7.65
N VAL A 70 -14.41 -6.16 -7.78
CA VAL A 70 -14.19 -7.09 -6.66
C VAL A 70 -12.84 -6.83 -5.97
N LYS A 71 -11.84 -6.40 -6.74
CA LYS A 71 -10.47 -6.12 -6.26
C LYS A 71 -10.32 -4.77 -5.57
N LEU A 72 -11.17 -3.78 -5.93
CA LEU A 72 -11.12 -2.43 -5.38
C LEU A 72 -11.16 -2.36 -3.84
N PRO A 73 -12.02 -3.10 -3.12
CA PRO A 73 -11.98 -3.15 -1.66
C PRO A 73 -10.60 -3.45 -1.07
N SER A 74 -9.88 -4.44 -1.61
CA SER A 74 -8.55 -4.79 -1.08
C SER A 74 -7.51 -3.71 -1.39
N LEU A 75 -7.54 -3.14 -2.60
CA LEU A 75 -6.69 -2.01 -2.97
C LEU A 75 -6.94 -0.78 -2.08
N LEU A 76 -8.20 -0.40 -1.90
CA LEU A 76 -8.58 0.74 -1.07
C LEU A 76 -8.25 0.49 0.40
N SER A 77 -8.30 -0.77 0.87
CA SER A 77 -7.87 -1.12 2.22
C SER A 77 -6.36 -0.92 2.39
N VAL A 78 -5.55 -1.26 1.39
CA VAL A 78 -4.10 -0.93 1.38
C VAL A 78 -3.88 0.58 1.48
N LEU A 79 -4.57 1.37 0.66
CA LEU A 79 -4.41 2.82 0.66
C LEU A 79 -4.90 3.45 1.96
N GLU A 80 -6.00 2.95 2.53
CA GLU A 80 -6.55 3.42 3.79
C GLU A 80 -5.62 3.10 4.98
N THR A 81 -4.97 1.93 4.98
CA THR A 81 -3.95 1.59 5.99
C THR A 81 -2.74 2.51 5.93
N LEU A 82 -2.41 3.05 4.75
CA LEU A 82 -1.34 4.03 4.57
C LEU A 82 -1.83 5.47 4.76
N ARG A 83 -3.12 5.72 5.00
CA ARG A 83 -3.67 7.08 5.04
C ARG A 83 -2.95 7.94 6.08
N GLY A 84 -2.66 9.19 5.71
CA GLY A 84 -1.95 10.15 6.56
C GLY A 84 -0.43 9.97 6.58
N SER A 85 0.09 8.89 5.99
CA SER A 85 1.52 8.75 5.73
C SER A 85 1.90 9.43 4.42
N ARG A 86 3.17 9.83 4.31
CA ARG A 86 3.74 10.39 3.06
C ARG A 86 3.93 9.32 1.97
N SER A 87 3.63 8.06 2.29
CA SER A 87 3.89 6.91 1.45
C SER A 87 2.66 6.37 0.72
N VAL A 88 1.51 7.03 0.83
CA VAL A 88 0.35 6.72 -0.01
C VAL A 88 0.73 6.95 -1.48
N PRO A 89 0.65 5.93 -2.35
CA PRO A 89 0.94 6.09 -3.76
C PRO A 89 -0.07 7.03 -4.43
N GLU A 90 0.41 8.01 -5.18
CA GLU A 90 -0.46 8.95 -5.92
C GLU A 90 -1.20 8.30 -7.08
N ARG A 91 -0.59 7.27 -7.67
CA ARG A 91 -1.08 6.57 -8.83
C ARG A 91 -0.82 5.08 -8.67
N VAL A 92 -1.86 4.29 -8.79
CA VAL A 92 -1.80 2.83 -8.79
C VAL A 92 -2.21 2.33 -10.17
N ASP A 93 -1.32 1.55 -10.79
CA ASP A 93 -1.62 0.81 -12.01
C ASP A 93 -2.54 -0.38 -11.67
N LEU A 94 -3.75 -0.39 -12.23
CA LEU A 94 -4.77 -1.39 -11.97
C LEU A 94 -4.57 -2.66 -12.80
N GLU A 95 -3.70 -2.61 -13.81
CA GLU A 95 -3.36 -3.75 -14.67
C GLU A 95 -2.08 -4.46 -14.19
N SER A 96 -1.40 -3.92 -13.17
CA SER A 96 -0.16 -4.48 -12.63
C SER A 96 -0.39 -5.84 -11.94
N GLU A 97 0.13 -6.90 -12.56
CA GLU A 97 0.22 -8.24 -11.97
C GLU A 97 1.30 -8.34 -10.86
N LYS A 98 2.17 -7.33 -10.78
CA LYS A 98 3.30 -7.30 -9.84
C LYS A 98 2.90 -6.77 -8.46
N GLY A 99 1.61 -6.49 -8.23
CA GLY A 99 1.13 -5.89 -6.99
C GLY A 99 1.55 -4.42 -6.83
N LEU A 100 1.44 -3.90 -5.62
CA LEU A 100 1.73 -2.52 -5.26
C LEU A 100 2.97 -2.46 -4.36
N VAL A 101 3.95 -1.64 -4.72
CA VAL A 101 5.07 -1.31 -3.83
C VAL A 101 4.59 -0.25 -2.85
N VAL A 102 4.71 -0.54 -1.56
CA VAL A 102 4.31 0.35 -0.48
C VAL A 102 5.50 0.64 0.42
N TYR A 103 5.54 1.85 0.96
CA TYR A 103 6.49 2.23 2.00
C TYR A 103 5.69 2.32 3.30
N ILE A 104 5.99 1.46 4.26
CA ILE A 104 5.26 1.41 5.53
C ILE A 104 6.07 2.22 6.54
N PRO A 105 5.51 3.32 7.10
CA PRO A 105 6.18 4.06 8.16
C PRO A 105 6.35 3.17 9.38
N THR A 106 7.52 3.22 10.01
CA THR A 106 7.80 2.46 11.23
C THR A 106 7.60 3.28 12.50
N GLY A 107 7.53 4.61 12.39
CA GLY A 107 7.58 5.54 13.52
C GLY A 107 8.95 5.63 14.20
N PHE A 108 9.95 4.88 13.71
CA PHE A 108 11.29 4.78 14.26
C PHE A 108 12.26 5.62 13.45
N HIS A 109 13.11 6.39 14.12
CA HIS A 109 14.07 7.28 13.48
C HIS A 109 15.50 6.71 13.50
N ILE A 110 16.34 7.18 12.58
CA ILE A 110 17.74 6.72 12.51
C ILE A 110 18.49 6.96 13.81
N SER A 111 18.27 8.09 14.49
CA SER A 111 18.98 8.44 15.73
C SER A 111 18.76 7.42 16.86
N GLU A 112 17.65 6.69 16.81
CA GLU A 112 17.27 5.66 17.79
C GLU A 112 18.03 4.33 17.56
N LEU A 113 18.77 4.19 16.45
CA LEU A 113 19.58 3.00 16.20
C LEU A 113 20.74 2.88 17.18
N SER A 114 20.91 1.66 17.72
CA SER A 114 22.06 1.35 18.56
C SER A 114 23.39 1.60 17.81
N SER A 115 24.34 2.24 18.48
CA SER A 115 25.73 2.36 18.02
C SER A 115 26.40 0.99 17.81
N ASN A 116 25.90 -0.07 18.46
CA ASN A 116 26.33 -1.43 18.21
C ASN A 116 25.66 -1.99 16.94
N ARG A 117 26.46 -2.10 15.87
CA ARG A 117 26.03 -2.58 14.55
C ARG A 117 25.27 -3.91 14.57
N LYS A 118 25.69 -4.90 15.36
CA LYS A 118 25.02 -6.21 15.43
C LYS A 118 23.62 -6.09 16.04
N ARG A 119 23.48 -5.26 17.09
CA ARG A 119 22.18 -4.99 17.71
C ARG A 119 21.27 -4.19 16.79
N ALA A 120 21.80 -3.16 16.13
CA ALA A 120 21.06 -2.36 15.16
C ALA A 120 20.52 -3.22 14.01
N VAL A 121 21.34 -4.10 13.43
CA VAL A 121 20.90 -5.00 12.36
C VAL A 121 19.82 -5.96 12.84
N LYS A 122 20.01 -6.63 13.99
CA LYS A 122 19.01 -7.53 14.55
C LYS A 122 17.68 -6.81 14.79
N TYR A 123 17.75 -5.59 15.30
CA TYR A 123 16.58 -4.74 15.52
C TYR A 123 15.87 -4.40 14.21
N LEU A 124 16.60 -3.93 13.19
CA LEU A 124 16.02 -3.59 11.88
C LEU A 124 15.33 -4.80 11.19
N LEU A 125 15.87 -6.01 11.34
CA LEU A 125 15.23 -7.22 10.84
C LEU A 125 13.90 -7.50 11.55
N GLY A 126 13.89 -7.44 12.89
CA GLY A 126 12.67 -7.62 13.68
C GLY A 126 11.63 -6.53 13.40
N LEU A 127 12.06 -5.28 13.31
CA LEU A 127 11.22 -4.13 12.97
C LEU A 127 10.56 -4.32 11.60
N ALA A 128 11.31 -4.80 10.60
CA ALA A 128 10.77 -5.08 9.27
C ALA A 128 9.72 -6.18 9.27
N GLU A 129 9.90 -7.23 10.07
CA GLU A 129 8.92 -8.32 10.21
C GLU A 129 7.66 -7.84 10.93
N GLU A 130 7.81 -7.18 12.07
CA GLU A 130 6.72 -6.67 12.89
C GLU A 130 5.88 -5.62 12.14
N THR A 131 6.54 -4.66 11.49
CA THR A 131 5.87 -3.59 10.74
C THR A 131 5.02 -4.18 9.59
N VAL A 132 5.55 -5.16 8.87
CA VAL A 132 4.78 -5.83 7.81
C VAL A 132 3.63 -6.64 8.38
N ALA A 133 3.82 -7.32 9.51
CA ALA A 133 2.76 -8.09 10.17
C ALA A 133 1.61 -7.19 10.62
N ILE A 134 1.90 -6.10 11.33
CA ILE A 134 0.92 -5.10 11.77
C ILE A 134 0.19 -4.49 10.58
N PHE A 135 0.92 -4.15 9.51
CA PHE A 135 0.33 -3.61 8.30
C PHE A 135 -0.67 -4.58 7.66
N GLN A 136 -0.32 -5.87 7.53
CA GLN A 136 -1.22 -6.87 6.94
C GLN A 136 -2.46 -7.09 7.82
N ASP A 137 -2.30 -7.20 9.14
CA ASP A 137 -3.42 -7.36 10.06
C ASP A 137 -4.38 -6.15 10.02
N THR A 138 -3.82 -4.94 9.95
CA THR A 138 -4.61 -3.70 9.82
C THR A 138 -5.36 -3.68 8.49
N LYS A 139 -4.69 -3.99 7.38
CA LYS A 139 -5.30 -4.07 6.05
C LYS A 139 -6.45 -5.08 6.04
N GLU A 140 -6.22 -6.29 6.55
CA GLU A 140 -7.24 -7.34 6.61
C GLU A 140 -8.43 -6.94 7.49
N THR A 141 -8.17 -6.27 8.61
CA THR A 141 -9.20 -5.76 9.50
C THR A 141 -10.06 -4.71 8.79
N VAL A 142 -9.45 -3.73 8.12
CA VAL A 142 -10.16 -2.70 7.35
C VAL A 142 -11.04 -3.35 6.27
N GLU A 143 -10.47 -4.28 5.50
CA GLU A 143 -11.20 -4.98 4.43
C GLU A 143 -12.37 -5.82 4.98
N ARG A 144 -12.15 -6.52 6.09
CA ARG A 144 -13.18 -7.32 6.77
C ARG A 144 -14.35 -6.45 7.23
N TRP A 145 -14.08 -5.30 7.83
CA TRP A 145 -15.11 -4.35 8.26
C TRP A 145 -15.86 -3.72 7.08
N PHE A 146 -15.15 -3.41 5.99
CA PHE A 146 -15.79 -2.97 4.74
C PHE A 146 -16.80 -4.00 4.26
N TRP A 147 -16.38 -5.27 4.13
CA TRP A 147 -17.27 -6.33 3.65
C TRP A 147 -18.42 -6.61 4.61
N LYS A 148 -18.22 -6.45 5.92
CA LYS A 148 -19.32 -6.54 6.90
C LYS A 148 -20.36 -5.44 6.66
N ALA A 149 -19.94 -4.20 6.45
CA ALA A 149 -20.84 -3.08 6.14
C ALA A 149 -21.50 -3.23 4.76
N ALA A 150 -20.76 -3.70 3.75
CA ALA A 150 -21.25 -3.94 2.40
C ALA A 150 -22.37 -4.99 2.37
N ARG A 151 -22.22 -6.07 3.15
CA ARG A 151 -23.23 -7.14 3.25
C ARG A 151 -24.55 -6.65 3.83
N GLN A 152 -24.53 -5.72 4.78
CA GLN A 152 -25.74 -5.08 5.31
C GLN A 152 -26.51 -4.30 4.23
N ARG A 153 -25.82 -3.88 3.16
CA ARG A 153 -26.43 -3.21 2.00
C ARG A 153 -26.68 -4.16 0.81
N GLY A 154 -26.60 -5.47 1.03
CA GLY A 154 -26.84 -6.49 0.01
C GLY A 154 -25.65 -6.77 -0.92
N PHE A 155 -24.45 -6.28 -0.60
CA PHE A 155 -23.25 -6.52 -1.39
C PHE A 155 -22.32 -7.52 -0.69
N GLY A 156 -22.10 -8.67 -1.31
CA GLY A 156 -21.03 -9.61 -0.95
C GLY A 156 -20.07 -9.82 -2.12
N PRO A 157 -18.86 -10.38 -1.90
CA PRO A 157 -17.86 -10.56 -2.95
C PRO A 157 -18.43 -11.25 -4.20
N LYS A 158 -19.13 -12.38 -4.04
CA LYS A 158 -19.79 -13.11 -5.13
C LYS A 158 -20.87 -12.30 -5.84
N ILE A 159 -21.61 -11.46 -5.12
CA ILE A 159 -22.65 -10.61 -5.74
C ILE A 159 -21.99 -9.52 -6.58
N VAL A 160 -20.94 -8.89 -6.06
CA VAL A 160 -20.16 -7.86 -6.76
C VAL A 160 -19.49 -8.45 -8.00
N GLU A 161 -18.99 -9.68 -7.92
CA GLU A 161 -18.43 -10.42 -9.06
C GLU A 161 -19.46 -10.60 -10.18
N ARG A 162 -20.66 -11.09 -9.85
CA ARG A 162 -21.77 -11.23 -10.82
C ARG A 162 -22.24 -9.90 -11.40
N ILE A 163 -22.29 -8.84 -10.58
CA ILE A 163 -22.57 -7.47 -11.03
C ILE A 163 -21.51 -7.04 -12.05
N ALA A 164 -20.24 -7.26 -11.76
CA ALA A 164 -19.14 -6.84 -12.63
C ALA A 164 -19.05 -7.66 -13.92
N ALA A 165 -19.44 -8.94 -13.89
CA ALA A 165 -19.63 -9.79 -15.07
C ALA A 165 -20.89 -9.44 -15.89
N LYS A 166 -21.70 -8.47 -15.44
CA LYS A 166 -22.97 -8.06 -16.06
C LYS A 166 -23.98 -9.21 -16.20
N GLU A 167 -24.01 -10.14 -15.23
CA GLU A 167 -24.94 -11.27 -15.26
C GLU A 167 -26.41 -10.81 -15.22
N PRO A 168 -27.29 -11.40 -16.06
CA PRO A 168 -28.73 -11.11 -16.03
C PRO A 168 -29.33 -11.32 -14.63
N GLY A 169 -30.16 -10.39 -14.17
CA GLY A 169 -30.78 -10.41 -12.83
C GLY A 169 -29.89 -9.92 -11.68
N TYR A 170 -28.57 -9.85 -11.88
CA TYR A 170 -27.63 -9.29 -10.91
C TYR A 170 -27.26 -7.84 -11.25
N TYR A 171 -27.00 -7.57 -12.53
CA TYR A 171 -26.55 -6.27 -13.00
C TYR A 171 -27.69 -5.30 -13.31
N THR A 172 -27.61 -4.13 -12.67
CA THR A 172 -28.25 -2.89 -13.14
C THR A 172 -27.24 -1.75 -12.96
N PRO A 173 -27.26 -0.71 -13.81
CA PRO A 173 -26.36 0.44 -13.64
C PRO A 173 -26.47 1.07 -12.24
N ASP A 174 -27.69 1.15 -11.70
CA ASP A 174 -27.96 1.65 -10.36
C ASP A 174 -27.27 0.81 -9.26
N ARG A 175 -27.29 -0.53 -9.35
CA ARG A 175 -26.59 -1.40 -8.38
C ARG A 175 -25.08 -1.22 -8.41
N ALA A 176 -24.50 -1.09 -9.60
CA ALA A 176 -23.06 -0.83 -9.75
C ALA A 176 -22.68 0.53 -9.12
N ASN A 177 -23.48 1.57 -9.39
CA ASN A 177 -23.28 2.91 -8.82
C ASN A 177 -23.41 2.91 -7.29
N ARG A 178 -24.42 2.23 -6.73
CA ARG A 178 -24.58 2.09 -5.27
C ARG A 178 -23.38 1.43 -4.60
N PHE A 179 -22.77 0.43 -5.24
CA PHE A 179 -21.56 -0.18 -4.72
C PHE A 179 -20.35 0.76 -4.79
N GLN A 180 -20.18 1.49 -5.91
CA GLN A 180 -19.14 2.52 -6.01
C GLN A 180 -19.31 3.64 -4.97
N ASP A 181 -20.54 4.07 -4.71
CA ASP A 181 -20.85 5.04 -3.66
C ASP A 181 -20.54 4.49 -2.27
N LEU A 182 -20.74 3.19 -2.06
CA LEU A 182 -20.37 2.52 -0.82
C LEU A 182 -18.86 2.56 -0.60
N LEU A 183 -18.06 2.26 -1.64
CA LEU A 183 -16.59 2.39 -1.60
C LEU A 183 -16.19 3.83 -1.22
N ARG A 184 -16.73 4.83 -1.93
CA ARG A 184 -16.40 6.25 -1.71
C ARG A 184 -16.80 6.80 -0.34
N ARG A 185 -17.86 6.25 0.27
CA ARG A 185 -18.33 6.65 1.60
C ARG A 185 -17.59 5.94 2.73
N TYR A 186 -17.16 4.71 2.50
CA TYR A 186 -16.48 3.91 3.52
C TYR A 186 -14.99 4.28 3.63
N PHE A 187 -14.30 4.33 2.50
CA PHE A 187 -12.88 4.71 2.46
C PHE A 187 -12.76 6.22 2.50
N SER A 188 -11.88 6.73 3.35
CA SER A 188 -11.64 8.16 3.48
C SER A 188 -10.73 8.68 2.39
N VAL A 189 -9.80 7.82 1.92
CA VAL A 189 -8.93 8.13 0.78
C VAL A 189 -9.78 8.55 -0.42
N LYS A 190 -9.51 9.75 -0.94
CA LYS A 190 -10.15 10.26 -2.14
C LYS A 190 -9.43 9.71 -3.36
N PHE A 191 -10.20 9.16 -4.31
CA PHE A 191 -9.63 8.54 -5.49
C PHE A 191 -10.52 8.69 -6.72
N THR A 192 -9.87 8.74 -7.87
CA THR A 192 -10.49 8.74 -9.19
C THR A 192 -9.94 7.57 -10.02
N ILE A 193 -10.83 6.82 -10.67
CA ILE A 193 -10.45 5.70 -11.54
C ILE A 193 -10.45 6.20 -13.00
N HIS A 194 -9.29 6.17 -13.63
CA HIS A 194 -9.10 6.51 -15.04
C HIS A 194 -9.10 5.24 -15.88
N HIS A 195 -10.28 4.79 -16.30
CA HIS A 195 -10.43 3.57 -17.10
C HIS A 195 -9.64 3.58 -18.42
N SER A 196 -9.51 4.74 -19.07
CA SER A 196 -8.72 4.90 -20.31
C SER A 196 -7.21 4.76 -20.10
N GLN A 197 -6.74 4.90 -18.86
CA GLN A 197 -5.33 4.83 -18.50
C GLN A 197 -5.01 3.61 -17.61
N GLY A 198 -6.00 2.75 -17.33
CA GLY A 198 -5.83 1.58 -16.48
C GLY A 198 -5.35 1.91 -15.06
N CYS A 199 -5.65 3.10 -14.51
CA CYS A 199 -5.06 3.51 -13.23
C CYS A 199 -6.07 4.12 -12.24
N LEU A 200 -5.78 3.99 -10.95
CA LEU A 200 -6.42 4.71 -9.86
C LEU A 200 -5.48 5.84 -9.42
N GLN A 201 -6.00 7.07 -9.45
CA GLN A 201 -5.31 8.24 -8.95
C GLN A 201 -5.84 8.58 -7.55
N VAL A 202 -4.94 8.74 -6.59
CA VAL A 202 -5.24 9.20 -5.24
C VAL A 202 -5.19 10.72 -5.23
N GLU A 203 -6.25 11.34 -4.74
CA GLU A 203 -6.33 12.80 -4.62
C GLU A 203 -5.64 13.21 -3.32
N ARG A 204 -4.66 14.12 -3.42
CA ARG A 204 -4.05 14.70 -2.22
C ARG A 204 -5.07 15.62 -1.55
N GLU A 205 -5.29 15.44 -0.25
CA GLU A 205 -5.91 16.48 0.57
C GLU A 205 -5.01 17.73 0.47
N LYS A 206 -5.59 18.84 0.00
CA LYS A 206 -4.91 20.13 -0.13
C LYS A 206 -4.73 20.79 1.22
#